data_AF-A0A2H0QJA0-F1
#
_entry.id   AF-A0A2H0QJA0-F1
#
_cell.length_a   1.000
_cell.length_b   1.000
_cell.length_c   1.000
_cell.angle_alpha   90.00
_cell.angle_beta   90.00
_cell.angle_gamma   90.00
#
_symmetry.space_group_name_H-M   'P 1'
#
loop_
_entity.id
_entity.type
_entity.pdbx_description
1 polymer ?
#
loop_
_entity_poly.entity_id
_entity_poly.type
_entity_poly.pdbx_seq_one_letter_code
_entity_poly.pdbx_strand_id
1 'polypeptide(L)'
;MLSKSNFLLSLFSLLFSAQVLAEKPMFELKEKDDVIIDRYLKIHSAFFKESCRPGSEEKFWKLFYDFRGAGYFIPQLTDNKLDRATVNRFIPELINKKRWINSQVEIVQKLKDFNEHLELIDNLRPMLDQLLKLREQIDDSRVSEEEMLKLKNRYKYLYITFKSNLKTFFNKSSFLLSYRFPVDHFELRENYDKSKNGDTVQLNQRMNEIYFYRKIVQDGAQNSNHTGSDSFLRAAIDTISLRLEKVDDFLSEELRFDIQWALNGVEKHFRTGKSKIVERLTEWSVRTDETIDFYESLRNNKVKIKDHFETGEQLIEEQSKAKFALQQYSWTKASETYAFWRKRADLMQSLFSLETILFNEVGTVDGEAGLERRDVVQVVLNRYASTFYSTITKGDNLFPYVADEKQKEVVDTNRWLNILFKEGEFSFTYYFIHGNVRIFCPDMTRVGRHLRKNNLKIALELLRNPKPEFKAVRYFSRASMLGRIDMSTIWSDYIELGERPGVPIAKDKKLFEALAKSNYVYHYSFLDQSGQRFKVLEIDDDVVVFSPRQRKFFTHRSPHFFRYYEPIPSA
;
A
#
# COMPACT_ATOMS: atom_id res chain seq x y z
N MET A 1 39.95 -53.87 -26.14
CA MET A 1 40.73 -52.80 -25.48
C MET A 1 40.04 -51.47 -25.72
N LEU A 2 39.18 -51.05 -24.80
CA LEU A 2 38.58 -49.71 -24.77
C LEU A 2 38.96 -49.12 -23.41
N SER A 3 39.62 -47.97 -23.43
CA SER A 3 40.48 -47.52 -22.35
C SER A 3 39.66 -47.06 -21.13
N LYS A 4 40.18 -47.40 -19.93
CA LYS A 4 39.71 -46.91 -18.62
C LYS A 4 39.85 -45.39 -18.44
N SER A 5 40.25 -44.65 -19.48
CA SER A 5 40.56 -43.21 -19.41
C SER A 5 39.33 -42.30 -19.54
N ASN A 6 38.21 -42.79 -20.11
CA ASN A 6 37.03 -41.95 -20.34
C ASN A 6 36.03 -41.91 -19.16
N PHE A 7 36.19 -42.77 -18.16
CA PHE A 7 35.31 -42.78 -16.97
C PHE A 7 35.80 -41.83 -15.86
N LEU A 8 37.11 -41.50 -15.85
CA LEU A 8 37.68 -40.54 -14.91
C LEU A 8 37.48 -39.07 -15.36
N LEU A 9 37.40 -38.82 -16.67
CA LEU A 9 37.09 -37.49 -17.21
C LEU A 9 35.60 -37.10 -17.08
N SER A 10 34.68 -38.06 -17.07
CA SER A 10 33.28 -37.78 -16.78
C SER A 10 33.04 -37.53 -15.28
N LEU A 11 33.80 -38.17 -14.38
CA LEU A 11 33.73 -37.91 -12.94
C LEU A 11 34.33 -36.54 -12.55
N PHE A 12 35.39 -36.09 -13.23
CA PHE A 12 35.98 -34.76 -12.98
C PHE A 12 35.10 -33.60 -13.52
N SER A 13 34.36 -33.84 -14.60
CA SER A 13 33.38 -32.89 -15.15
C SER A 13 32.08 -32.80 -14.32
N LEU A 14 31.77 -33.82 -13.51
CA LEU A 14 30.61 -33.87 -12.60
C LEU A 14 30.93 -33.37 -11.18
N LEU A 15 32.20 -33.12 -10.86
CA LEU A 15 32.63 -32.53 -9.58
C LEU A 15 32.84 -31.00 -9.66
N PHE A 16 32.73 -30.40 -10.84
CA PHE A 16 32.87 -28.94 -11.03
C PHE A 16 31.55 -28.16 -11.17
N SER A 17 30.39 -28.83 -11.07
CA SER A 17 29.06 -28.21 -11.23
C SER A 17 28.24 -28.13 -9.93
N ALA A 18 28.88 -28.28 -8.77
CA ALA A 18 28.27 -28.05 -7.46
C ALA A 18 29.14 -27.17 -6.55
N GLN A 19 29.80 -26.16 -7.11
CA GLN A 19 30.01 -24.93 -6.35
C GLN A 19 28.70 -24.16 -6.43
N VAL A 20 27.82 -24.38 -5.46
CA VAL A 20 26.96 -23.29 -5.01
C VAL A 20 27.95 -22.16 -4.73
N LEU A 21 27.99 -21.13 -5.60
CA LEU A 21 28.68 -19.90 -5.27
C LEU A 21 27.98 -19.41 -4.00
N ALA A 22 28.56 -19.72 -2.84
CA ALA A 22 28.21 -19.06 -1.61
C ALA A 22 28.60 -17.61 -1.82
N GLU A 23 27.62 -16.80 -2.21
CA GLU A 23 27.86 -15.41 -2.56
C GLU A 23 28.37 -14.64 -1.34
N LYS A 24 29.25 -13.67 -1.62
CA LYS A 24 29.99 -12.97 -0.57
C LYS A 24 29.00 -12.15 0.28
N PRO A 25 29.08 -12.23 1.63
CA PRO A 25 28.26 -11.41 2.49
C PRO A 25 28.47 -9.91 2.19
N MET A 26 27.42 -9.09 2.32
CA MET A 26 27.56 -7.63 2.23
C MET A 26 28.52 -7.10 3.29
N PHE A 27 28.53 -7.74 4.46
CA PHE A 27 29.48 -7.48 5.54
C PHE A 27 30.04 -8.78 6.12
N GLU A 28 31.37 -8.87 6.27
CA GLU A 28 32.01 -9.95 7.01
C GLU A 28 31.87 -9.74 8.53
N LEU A 29 30.69 -10.06 9.07
CA LEU A 29 30.34 -9.86 10.47
C LEU A 29 30.85 -11.02 11.35
N LYS A 30 31.98 -10.82 12.02
CA LYS A 30 32.56 -11.79 12.98
C LYS A 30 31.92 -11.74 14.38
N GLU A 31 31.29 -10.62 14.72
CA GLU A 31 30.65 -10.43 16.03
C GLU A 31 29.25 -11.07 16.10
N LYS A 32 28.81 -11.42 17.31
CA LYS A 32 27.44 -11.90 17.58
C LYS A 32 26.43 -10.77 17.40
N ASP A 33 25.22 -11.10 16.93
CA ASP A 33 24.16 -10.11 16.67
C ASP A 33 23.80 -9.26 17.87
N ASP A 34 23.65 -9.85 19.04
CA ASP A 34 23.27 -9.09 20.25
C ASP A 34 24.30 -8.00 20.58
N VAL A 35 25.59 -8.25 20.32
CA VAL A 35 26.66 -7.25 20.55
C VAL A 35 26.55 -6.10 19.55
N ILE A 36 26.29 -6.41 18.28
CA ILE A 36 26.10 -5.41 17.23
C ILE A 36 24.83 -4.60 17.51
N ILE A 37 23.73 -5.26 17.88
CA ILE A 37 22.45 -4.65 18.22
C ILE A 37 22.60 -3.73 19.43
N ASP A 38 23.26 -4.17 20.50
CA ASP A 38 23.46 -3.33 21.68
C ASP A 38 24.32 -2.10 21.37
N ARG A 39 25.34 -2.25 20.51
CA ARG A 39 26.13 -1.12 20.01
C ARG A 39 25.26 -0.15 19.22
N TYR A 40 24.45 -0.65 18.28
CA TYR A 40 23.50 0.16 17.51
C TYR A 40 22.52 0.88 18.44
N LEU A 41 21.91 0.19 19.40
CA LEU A 41 20.91 0.77 20.30
C LEU A 41 21.48 1.86 21.20
N LYS A 42 22.76 1.77 21.58
CA LYS A 42 23.46 2.86 22.29
C LYS A 42 23.59 4.10 21.39
N ILE A 43 24.02 3.91 20.14
CA ILE A 43 24.14 4.99 19.14
C ILE A 43 22.76 5.59 18.83
N HIS A 44 21.75 4.75 18.60
CA HIS A 44 20.37 5.16 18.34
C HIS A 44 19.77 5.91 19.54
N SER A 45 20.09 5.51 20.78
CA SER A 45 19.65 6.25 21.97
C SER A 45 20.31 7.61 22.08
N ALA A 46 21.58 7.74 21.68
CA ALA A 46 22.26 9.04 21.58
C ALA A 46 21.66 9.90 20.47
N PHE A 47 21.40 9.30 19.29
CA PHE A 47 20.69 9.93 18.17
C PHE A 47 19.36 10.51 18.64
N PHE A 48 18.48 9.70 19.23
CA PHE A 48 17.17 10.13 19.72
C PHE A 48 17.27 11.34 20.65
N LYS A 49 18.24 11.34 21.59
CA LYS A 49 18.45 12.48 22.51
C LYS A 49 18.91 13.75 21.80
N GLU A 50 19.67 13.61 20.71
CA GLU A 50 20.22 14.73 19.93
C GLU A 50 19.18 15.30 18.95
N SER A 51 18.51 14.43 18.18
CA SER A 51 17.58 14.77 17.10
C SER A 51 16.17 15.08 17.59
N CYS A 52 15.70 14.36 18.62
CA CYS A 52 14.36 14.46 19.19
C CYS A 52 14.38 15.11 20.58
N ARG A 53 14.82 16.37 20.63
CA ARG A 53 14.79 17.18 21.86
C ARG A 53 13.34 17.50 22.26
N PRO A 54 13.06 17.78 23.54
CA PRO A 54 11.73 18.23 23.97
C PRO A 54 11.22 19.37 23.08
N GLY A 55 9.99 19.27 22.58
CA GLY A 55 9.40 20.24 21.66
C GLY A 55 9.60 19.93 20.16
N SER A 56 10.46 18.98 19.77
CA SER A 56 10.74 18.70 18.36
C SER A 56 9.56 18.05 17.63
N GLU A 57 8.91 17.08 18.28
CA GLU A 57 7.73 16.40 17.74
C GLU A 57 6.51 17.35 17.82
N GLU A 58 6.36 18.09 18.90
CA GLU A 58 5.28 19.09 19.08
C GLU A 58 5.37 20.19 18.02
N LYS A 59 6.58 20.66 17.70
CA LYS A 59 6.80 21.64 16.63
C LYS A 59 6.45 21.06 15.25
N PHE A 60 6.82 19.81 14.97
CA PHE A 60 6.40 19.14 13.74
C PHE A 60 4.88 19.13 13.63
N TRP A 61 4.19 18.65 14.66
CA TRP A 61 2.74 18.54 14.64
C TRP A 61 2.04 19.89 14.52
N LYS A 62 2.54 20.93 15.20
CA LYS A 62 2.05 22.30 15.03
C LYS A 62 2.13 22.74 13.56
N LEU A 63 3.32 22.66 12.96
CA LEU A 63 3.53 23.04 11.55
C LEU A 63 2.69 22.18 10.60
N PHE A 64 2.51 20.90 10.92
CA PHE A 64 1.68 19.97 10.17
C PHE A 64 0.21 20.39 10.21
N TYR A 65 -0.34 20.73 11.37
CA TYR A 65 -1.71 21.20 11.50
C TYR A 65 -1.92 22.56 10.84
N ASP A 66 -0.95 23.48 10.96
CA ASP A 66 -0.97 24.77 10.26
C ASP A 66 -0.99 24.57 8.73
N PHE A 67 -0.17 23.64 8.20
CA PHE A 67 -0.17 23.28 6.78
C PHE A 67 -1.49 22.64 6.31
N ARG A 68 -2.09 21.79 7.15
CA ARG A 68 -3.37 21.15 6.84
C ARG A 68 -4.54 22.13 6.88
N GLY A 69 -4.45 23.16 7.73
CA GLY A 69 -5.51 24.13 7.95
C GLY A 69 -6.85 23.45 8.29
N ALA A 70 -7.94 24.00 7.78
CA ALA A 70 -9.28 23.43 7.91
C ALA A 70 -9.50 22.17 7.03
N GLY A 71 -8.50 21.74 6.26
CA GLY A 71 -8.57 20.55 5.40
C GLY A 71 -9.18 20.78 4.01
N TYR A 72 -9.62 21.99 3.69
CA TYR A 72 -10.07 22.36 2.35
C TYR A 72 -8.90 22.45 1.36
N PHE A 73 -9.16 22.07 0.11
CA PHE A 73 -8.21 22.29 -0.98
C PHE A 73 -8.45 23.68 -1.57
N ILE A 74 -7.41 24.51 -1.68
CA ILE A 74 -7.48 25.84 -2.32
C ILE A 74 -6.73 25.74 -3.66
N PRO A 75 -7.44 25.74 -4.81
CA PRO A 75 -6.83 25.66 -6.13
C PRO A 75 -5.94 26.89 -6.42
N GLN A 76 -4.65 26.66 -6.64
CA GLN A 76 -3.67 27.73 -6.88
C GLN A 76 -3.08 27.60 -8.28
N LEU A 77 -3.01 28.72 -9.01
CA LEU A 77 -2.33 28.84 -10.30
C LEU A 77 -0.83 29.09 -10.13
N THR A 78 -0.07 28.92 -11.22
CA THR A 78 1.40 29.14 -11.23
C THR A 78 1.81 30.58 -10.90
N ASP A 79 0.91 31.56 -11.07
CA ASP A 79 1.12 32.96 -10.70
C ASP A 79 0.68 33.29 -9.26
N ASN A 80 0.47 32.26 -8.42
CA ASN A 80 0.01 32.36 -7.03
C ASN A 80 -1.39 32.95 -6.84
N LYS A 81 -2.20 33.02 -7.89
CA LYS A 81 -3.61 33.43 -7.79
C LYS A 81 -4.53 32.23 -7.58
N LEU A 82 -5.71 32.53 -7.05
CA LEU A 82 -6.79 31.56 -6.94
C LEU A 82 -7.27 31.13 -8.32
N ASP A 83 -7.29 29.82 -8.56
CA ASP A 83 -7.94 29.22 -9.73
C ASP A 83 -9.46 29.24 -9.55
N ARG A 84 -10.05 30.42 -9.77
CA ARG A 84 -11.49 30.67 -9.65
C ARG A 84 -12.29 29.84 -10.64
N ALA A 85 -11.73 29.54 -11.81
CA ALA A 85 -12.40 28.74 -12.82
C ALA A 85 -12.68 27.33 -12.28
N THR A 86 -11.67 26.69 -11.67
CA THR A 86 -11.83 25.40 -11.02
C THR A 86 -12.82 25.48 -9.84
N VAL A 87 -12.73 26.48 -8.97
CA VAL A 87 -13.68 26.64 -7.85
C VAL A 87 -15.12 26.75 -8.35
N ASN A 88 -15.38 27.64 -9.31
CA ASN A 88 -16.71 27.87 -9.87
C ASN A 88 -17.28 26.63 -10.56
N ARG A 89 -16.44 25.86 -11.23
CA ARG A 89 -16.83 24.61 -11.90
C ARG A 89 -17.36 23.57 -10.90
N PHE A 90 -16.79 23.47 -9.71
CA PHE A 90 -17.07 22.39 -8.77
C PHE A 90 -18.06 22.72 -7.65
N ILE A 91 -18.41 23.98 -7.41
CA ILE A 91 -19.51 24.34 -6.49
C ILE A 91 -20.83 23.64 -6.88
N PRO A 92 -21.28 23.65 -8.15
CA PRO A 92 -22.48 22.90 -8.56
C PRO A 92 -22.39 21.40 -8.29
N GLU A 93 -21.19 20.82 -8.41
CA GLU A 93 -20.96 19.40 -8.16
C GLU A 93 -21.07 19.06 -6.66
N LEU A 94 -20.58 19.93 -5.77
CA LEU A 94 -20.79 19.80 -4.33
C LEU A 94 -22.27 19.88 -3.95
N ILE A 95 -23.03 20.79 -4.57
CA ILE A 95 -24.48 20.91 -4.38
C ILE A 95 -25.18 19.62 -4.82
N ASN A 96 -24.81 19.07 -5.97
CA ASN A 96 -25.35 17.80 -6.45
C ASN A 96 -24.99 16.63 -5.52
N LYS A 97 -23.77 16.61 -4.97
CA LYS A 97 -23.35 15.65 -3.94
C LYS A 97 -24.24 15.75 -2.70
N LYS A 98 -24.46 16.96 -2.16
CA LYS A 98 -25.35 17.17 -1.00
C LYS A 98 -26.76 16.63 -1.25
N ARG A 99 -27.35 16.95 -2.42
CA ARG A 99 -28.67 16.42 -2.82
C ARG A 99 -28.69 14.90 -2.87
N TRP A 100 -27.65 14.29 -3.44
CA TRP A 100 -27.53 12.84 -3.49
C TRP A 100 -27.37 12.22 -2.10
N ILE A 101 -26.56 12.80 -1.20
CA ILE A 101 -26.42 12.32 0.19
C ILE A 101 -27.78 12.38 0.89
N ASN A 102 -28.51 13.49 0.77
CA ASN A 102 -29.84 13.63 1.38
C ASN A 102 -30.83 12.57 0.85
N SER A 103 -30.79 12.24 -0.44
CA SER A 103 -31.64 11.17 -0.97
C SER A 103 -31.25 9.80 -0.41
N GLN A 104 -29.96 9.56 -0.13
CA GLN A 104 -29.53 8.33 0.55
C GLN A 104 -30.02 8.27 2.00
N VAL A 105 -30.03 9.40 2.72
CA VAL A 105 -30.63 9.50 4.07
C VAL A 105 -32.10 9.10 4.02
N GLU A 106 -32.87 9.65 3.08
CA GLU A 106 -34.30 9.32 2.91
C GLU A 106 -34.54 7.83 2.62
N ILE A 107 -33.71 7.22 1.76
CA ILE A 107 -33.79 5.79 1.45
C ILE A 107 -33.62 4.98 2.74
N VAL A 108 -32.57 5.25 3.51
CA VAL A 108 -32.29 4.51 4.76
C VAL A 108 -33.39 4.75 5.79
N GLN A 109 -33.93 5.97 5.89
CA GLN A 109 -35.02 6.30 6.81
C GLN A 109 -36.32 5.54 6.50
N LYS A 110 -36.58 5.19 5.23
CA LYS A 110 -37.76 4.40 4.83
C LYS A 110 -37.60 2.90 5.11
N LEU A 111 -36.38 2.39 5.27
CA LEU A 111 -36.14 1.00 5.62
C LEU A 111 -36.57 0.73 7.07
N LYS A 112 -37.14 -0.46 7.33
CA LYS A 112 -37.45 -0.89 8.70
C LYS A 112 -36.17 -1.28 9.44
N ASP A 113 -35.40 -2.17 8.82
CA ASP A 113 -34.13 -2.71 9.28
C ASP A 113 -33.30 -3.14 8.05
N PHE A 114 -32.20 -3.87 8.27
CA PHE A 114 -31.32 -4.37 7.20
C PHE A 114 -31.36 -5.89 7.05
N ASN A 115 -32.40 -6.58 7.56
CA ASN A 115 -32.47 -8.04 7.49
C ASN A 115 -32.50 -8.52 6.04
N GLU A 116 -33.30 -7.88 5.16
CA GLU A 116 -33.31 -8.19 3.73
C GLU A 116 -31.94 -8.01 3.07
N HIS A 117 -31.16 -7.00 3.49
CA HIS A 117 -29.82 -6.77 2.96
C HIS A 117 -28.82 -7.82 3.46
N LEU A 118 -28.95 -8.25 4.71
CA LEU A 118 -28.14 -9.34 5.29
C LEU A 118 -28.43 -10.67 4.60
N GLU A 119 -29.70 -10.97 4.32
CA GLU A 119 -30.09 -12.16 3.56
C GLU A 119 -29.47 -12.19 2.15
N LEU A 120 -29.32 -11.03 1.49
CA LEU A 120 -28.61 -10.97 0.20
C LEU A 120 -27.13 -11.33 0.33
N ILE A 121 -26.46 -10.92 1.42
CA ILE A 121 -25.07 -11.32 1.70
C ILE A 121 -24.99 -12.82 1.96
N ASP A 122 -25.93 -13.36 2.75
CA ASP A 122 -26.01 -14.78 3.08
C ASP A 122 -26.30 -15.65 1.84
N ASN A 123 -26.93 -15.08 0.80
CA ASN A 123 -27.11 -15.74 -0.50
C ASN A 123 -25.88 -15.64 -1.42
N LEU A 124 -25.11 -14.54 -1.34
CA LEU A 124 -23.92 -14.33 -2.18
C LEU A 124 -22.74 -15.20 -1.75
N ARG A 125 -22.54 -15.40 -0.44
CA ARG A 125 -21.41 -16.17 0.11
C ARG A 125 -21.38 -17.62 -0.39
N PRO A 126 -22.47 -18.40 -0.31
CA PRO A 126 -22.49 -19.77 -0.84
C PRO A 126 -22.22 -19.84 -2.35
N MET A 127 -22.61 -18.83 -3.13
CA MET A 127 -22.29 -18.77 -4.56
C MET A 127 -20.79 -18.58 -4.79
N LEU A 128 -20.14 -17.72 -4.00
CA LEU A 128 -18.70 -17.52 -4.04
C LEU A 128 -17.94 -18.80 -3.65
N ASP A 129 -18.41 -19.51 -2.62
CA ASP A 129 -17.86 -20.80 -2.19
C ASP A 129 -18.01 -21.88 -3.28
N GLN A 130 -19.15 -21.89 -3.98
CA GLN A 130 -19.37 -22.79 -5.10
C GLN A 130 -18.45 -22.46 -6.29
N LEU A 131 -18.21 -21.17 -6.59
CA LEU A 131 -17.24 -20.76 -7.60
C LEU A 131 -15.82 -21.26 -7.24
N LEU A 132 -15.42 -21.14 -5.97
CA LEU A 132 -14.13 -21.65 -5.49
C LEU A 132 -14.01 -23.18 -5.62
N LYS A 133 -15.05 -23.93 -5.25
CA LYS A 133 -15.08 -25.39 -5.41
C LYS A 133 -14.97 -25.81 -6.88
N LEU A 134 -15.69 -25.14 -7.77
CA LEU A 134 -15.56 -25.38 -9.22
C LEU A 134 -14.17 -25.02 -9.72
N ARG A 135 -13.57 -23.94 -9.21
CA ARG A 135 -12.21 -23.54 -9.57
C ARG A 135 -11.19 -24.60 -9.14
N GLU A 136 -11.31 -25.14 -7.93
CA GLU A 136 -10.44 -26.22 -7.46
C GLU A 136 -10.49 -27.45 -8.39
N GLN A 137 -11.71 -27.83 -8.80
CA GLN A 137 -11.91 -28.96 -9.72
C GLN A 137 -11.32 -28.68 -11.11
N ILE A 138 -11.43 -27.44 -11.61
CA ILE A 138 -10.83 -27.02 -12.89
C ILE A 138 -9.30 -27.02 -12.81
N ASP A 139 -8.74 -26.67 -11.65
CA ASP A 139 -7.30 -26.66 -11.42
C ASP A 139 -6.72 -28.07 -11.15
N ASP A 140 -7.56 -29.11 -11.07
CA ASP A 140 -7.15 -30.51 -10.91
C ASP A 140 -6.74 -31.13 -12.26
N SER A 141 -5.45 -31.44 -12.39
CA SER A 141 -4.85 -32.00 -13.61
C SER A 141 -5.32 -33.42 -13.97
N ARG A 142 -6.18 -34.06 -13.16
CA ARG A 142 -6.70 -35.42 -13.40
C ARG A 142 -8.03 -35.44 -14.16
N VAL A 143 -8.64 -34.28 -14.36
CA VAL A 143 -9.94 -34.16 -15.05
C VAL A 143 -9.75 -34.29 -16.57
N SER A 144 -10.62 -35.04 -17.25
CA SER A 144 -10.60 -35.17 -18.72
C SER A 144 -10.95 -33.85 -19.41
N GLU A 145 -10.56 -33.67 -20.67
CA GLU A 145 -10.88 -32.44 -21.42
C GLU A 145 -12.39 -32.16 -21.52
N GLU A 146 -13.20 -33.21 -21.73
CA GLU A 146 -14.66 -33.10 -21.80
C GLU A 146 -15.26 -32.64 -20.46
N GLU A 147 -14.82 -33.24 -19.35
CA GLU A 147 -15.30 -32.88 -18.02
C GLU A 147 -14.81 -31.47 -17.62
N MET A 148 -13.57 -31.12 -17.97
CA MET A 148 -13.04 -29.77 -17.79
C MET A 148 -13.91 -28.74 -18.53
N LEU A 149 -14.35 -29.02 -19.76
CA LEU A 149 -15.24 -28.13 -20.50
C LEU A 149 -16.59 -27.97 -19.80
N LYS A 150 -17.17 -29.06 -19.25
CA LYS A 150 -18.41 -29.01 -18.47
C LYS A 150 -18.26 -28.15 -17.21
N LEU A 151 -17.15 -28.33 -16.47
CA LEU A 151 -16.84 -27.54 -15.28
C LEU A 151 -16.67 -26.05 -15.61
N LYS A 152 -15.95 -25.72 -16.68
CA LYS A 152 -15.78 -24.33 -17.16
C LYS A 152 -17.13 -23.69 -17.52
N ASN A 153 -18.00 -24.42 -18.22
CA ASN A 153 -19.34 -23.94 -18.55
C ASN A 153 -20.19 -23.71 -17.28
N ARG A 154 -20.19 -24.66 -16.34
CA ARG A 154 -20.90 -24.50 -15.06
C ARG A 154 -20.39 -23.31 -14.27
N TYR A 155 -19.08 -23.13 -14.21
CA TYR A 155 -18.44 -21.97 -13.58
C TYR A 155 -18.93 -20.67 -14.23
N LYS A 156 -18.87 -20.59 -15.56
CA LYS A 156 -19.29 -19.41 -16.32
C LYS A 156 -20.72 -18.99 -16.02
N TYR A 157 -21.68 -19.93 -16.06
CA TYR A 157 -23.08 -19.62 -15.77
C TYR A 157 -23.29 -19.20 -14.31
N LEU A 158 -22.65 -19.89 -13.35
CA LEU A 158 -22.71 -19.49 -11.95
C LEU A 158 -22.11 -18.09 -11.74
N TYR A 159 -21.01 -17.77 -12.41
CA TYR A 159 -20.36 -16.47 -12.31
C TYR A 159 -21.23 -15.35 -12.87
N ILE A 160 -21.90 -15.57 -14.01
CA ILE A 160 -22.87 -14.61 -14.57
C ILE A 160 -24.00 -14.32 -13.57
N THR A 161 -24.59 -15.37 -12.97
CA THR A 161 -25.63 -15.20 -11.94
C THR A 161 -25.10 -14.48 -10.72
N PHE A 162 -23.90 -14.83 -10.26
CA PHE A 162 -23.25 -14.17 -9.12
C PHE A 162 -23.02 -12.68 -9.39
N LYS A 163 -22.50 -12.31 -10.57
CA LYS A 163 -22.33 -10.91 -10.99
C LYS A 163 -23.65 -10.15 -10.93
N SER A 164 -24.72 -10.74 -11.46
CA SER A 164 -26.06 -10.13 -11.45
C SER A 164 -26.60 -9.89 -10.03
N ASN A 165 -26.48 -10.90 -9.16
CA ASN A 165 -26.92 -10.82 -7.78
C ASN A 165 -26.10 -9.79 -6.99
N LEU A 166 -24.79 -9.73 -7.22
CA LEU A 166 -23.90 -8.77 -6.58
C LEU A 166 -24.22 -7.32 -7.02
N LYS A 167 -24.46 -7.08 -8.32
CA LYS A 167 -24.93 -5.77 -8.82
C LYS A 167 -26.27 -5.38 -8.19
N THR A 168 -27.20 -6.33 -8.08
CA THR A 168 -28.50 -6.11 -7.42
C THR A 168 -28.33 -5.74 -5.95
N PHE A 169 -27.44 -6.42 -5.24
CA PHE A 169 -27.11 -6.14 -3.86
C PHE A 169 -26.52 -4.73 -3.67
N PHE A 170 -25.56 -4.33 -4.51
CA PHE A 170 -25.00 -2.98 -4.47
C PHE A 170 -26.06 -1.92 -4.76
N ASN A 171 -26.94 -2.13 -5.74
CA ASN A 171 -28.03 -1.19 -6.04
C ASN A 171 -29.01 -1.04 -4.87
N LYS A 172 -29.38 -2.15 -4.19
CA LYS A 172 -30.22 -2.11 -2.97
C LYS A 172 -29.52 -1.44 -1.79
N SER A 173 -28.20 -1.36 -1.82
CA SER A 173 -27.35 -0.77 -0.80
C SER A 173 -26.76 0.57 -1.26
N SER A 174 -27.47 1.34 -2.09
CA SER A 174 -26.97 2.56 -2.74
C SER A 174 -26.37 3.59 -1.78
N PHE A 175 -26.86 3.60 -0.53
CA PHE A 175 -26.39 4.47 0.54
C PHE A 175 -24.97 4.14 1.04
N LEU A 176 -24.39 3.01 0.63
CA LEU A 176 -22.98 2.62 0.83
C LEU A 176 -22.13 2.73 -0.46
N LEU A 177 -22.66 3.31 -1.53
CA LEU A 177 -21.90 3.56 -2.78
C LEU A 177 -21.30 4.96 -2.81
N SER A 178 -20.33 5.22 -3.67
CA SER A 178 -19.76 6.56 -3.83
C SER A 178 -20.72 7.53 -4.51
N TYR A 179 -20.55 8.83 -4.25
CA TYR A 179 -21.15 9.84 -5.13
C TYR A 179 -20.50 9.72 -6.52
N ARG A 180 -21.31 9.69 -7.59
CA ARG A 180 -20.89 9.36 -8.98
C ARG A 180 -20.44 7.91 -9.18
N PHE A 181 -20.99 6.97 -8.41
CA PHE A 181 -20.73 5.55 -8.57
C PHE A 181 -20.97 5.01 -10.00
N PRO A 182 -20.08 4.15 -10.55
CA PRO A 182 -18.77 3.81 -10.01
C PRO A 182 -17.72 4.88 -10.34
N VAL A 183 -16.83 5.19 -9.40
CA VAL A 183 -15.71 6.13 -9.58
C VAL A 183 -14.43 5.39 -9.99
N ASP A 184 -13.83 5.74 -11.13
CA ASP A 184 -12.53 5.19 -11.52
C ASP A 184 -11.38 5.86 -10.75
N HIS A 185 -11.04 5.28 -9.60
CA HIS A 185 -9.96 5.78 -8.74
C HIS A 185 -8.57 5.67 -9.39
N PHE A 186 -8.37 4.67 -10.26
CA PHE A 186 -7.10 4.46 -10.95
C PHE A 186 -6.91 5.54 -12.01
N GLU A 187 -7.89 5.74 -12.88
CA GLU A 187 -7.85 6.76 -13.93
C GLU A 187 -7.64 8.15 -13.34
N LEU A 188 -8.36 8.48 -12.26
CA LEU A 188 -8.19 9.77 -11.57
C LEU A 188 -6.78 9.96 -11.01
N ARG A 189 -6.14 8.88 -10.52
CA ARG A 189 -4.77 8.95 -9.99
C ARG A 189 -3.75 9.06 -11.12
N GLU A 190 -3.89 8.26 -12.16
CA GLU A 190 -3.03 8.28 -13.33
C GLU A 190 -3.07 9.65 -14.04
N ASN A 191 -4.27 10.19 -14.28
CA ASN A 191 -4.44 11.51 -14.89
C ASN A 191 -3.83 12.64 -14.05
N TYR A 192 -3.93 12.53 -12.71
CA TYR A 192 -3.27 13.48 -11.81
C TYR A 192 -1.74 13.38 -11.93
N ASP A 193 -1.19 12.17 -11.91
CA ASP A 193 0.26 11.94 -12.01
C ASP A 193 0.84 12.41 -13.36
N LYS A 194 0.06 12.35 -14.46
CA LYS A 194 0.42 12.92 -15.77
C LYS A 194 0.46 14.46 -15.77
N SER A 195 -0.31 15.12 -14.89
CA SER A 195 -0.50 16.58 -14.91
C SER A 195 0.26 17.32 -13.81
N LYS A 196 0.66 16.64 -12.73
CA LYS A 196 1.18 17.27 -11.49
C LYS A 196 2.50 18.05 -11.65
N ASN A 197 3.27 17.76 -12.70
CA ASN A 197 4.55 18.40 -13.00
C ASN A 197 4.45 19.36 -14.20
N GLY A 198 3.24 19.76 -14.58
CA GLY A 198 3.03 20.67 -15.70
C GLY A 198 3.37 22.12 -15.34
N ASP A 199 4.21 22.76 -16.15
CA ASP A 199 4.70 24.12 -15.91
C ASP A 199 3.80 25.22 -16.52
N THR A 200 2.76 24.85 -17.27
CA THR A 200 1.83 25.81 -17.88
C THR A 200 0.62 26.04 -17.00
N VAL A 201 0.03 27.24 -17.11
CA VAL A 201 -1.22 27.59 -16.41
C VAL A 201 -2.33 26.58 -16.71
N GLN A 202 -2.44 26.12 -17.96
CA GLN A 202 -3.45 25.16 -18.39
C GLN A 202 -3.25 23.77 -17.77
N LEU A 203 -2.00 23.29 -17.70
CA LEU A 203 -1.70 22.01 -17.06
C LEU A 203 -1.90 22.08 -15.54
N ASN A 204 -1.53 23.20 -14.92
CA ASN A 204 -1.77 23.42 -13.50
C ASN A 204 -3.27 23.51 -13.17
N GLN A 205 -4.06 24.22 -13.98
CA GLN A 205 -5.52 24.24 -13.86
C GLN A 205 -6.10 22.82 -14.02
N ARG A 206 -5.63 22.05 -15.03
CA ARG A 206 -6.05 20.64 -15.19
C ARG A 206 -5.73 19.78 -13.97
N MET A 207 -4.54 19.94 -13.39
CA MET A 207 -4.15 19.28 -12.14
C MET A 207 -5.09 19.67 -10.99
N ASN A 208 -5.38 20.97 -10.83
CA ASN A 208 -6.31 21.48 -9.82
C ASN A 208 -7.70 20.88 -9.99
N GLU A 209 -8.21 20.81 -11.22
CA GLU A 209 -9.51 20.21 -11.52
C GLU A 209 -9.58 18.75 -11.12
N ILE A 210 -8.58 17.95 -11.52
CA ILE A 210 -8.54 16.52 -11.19
C ILE A 210 -8.46 16.33 -9.68
N TYR A 211 -7.61 17.11 -8.99
CA TYR A 211 -7.42 16.98 -7.54
C TYR A 211 -8.67 17.41 -6.76
N PHE A 212 -9.30 18.52 -7.14
CA PHE A 212 -10.55 18.97 -6.53
C PHE A 212 -11.65 17.92 -6.77
N TYR A 213 -11.83 17.47 -8.01
CA TYR A 213 -12.83 16.43 -8.29
C TYR A 213 -12.61 15.17 -7.43
N ARG A 214 -11.35 14.72 -7.29
CA ARG A 214 -11.00 13.62 -6.38
C ARG A 214 -11.43 13.89 -4.93
N LYS A 215 -11.28 15.11 -4.40
CA LYS A 215 -11.77 15.46 -3.06
C LYS A 215 -13.30 15.37 -2.92
N ILE A 216 -14.02 15.52 -4.03
CA ILE A 216 -15.49 15.43 -4.06
C ILE A 216 -15.93 13.97 -4.11
N VAL A 217 -15.34 13.16 -5.01
CA VAL A 217 -15.81 11.80 -5.30
C VAL A 217 -15.08 10.69 -4.53
N GLN A 218 -13.87 10.93 -4.02
CA GLN A 218 -13.09 9.97 -3.20
C GLN A 218 -13.30 10.21 -1.70
N ASP A 219 -14.55 10.42 -1.29
CA ASP A 219 -14.98 10.77 0.07
C ASP A 219 -16.03 9.77 0.58
N GLY A 220 -16.33 9.80 1.89
CA GLY A 220 -17.31 8.90 2.50
C GLY A 220 -17.88 9.42 3.81
N ALA A 221 -18.89 8.73 4.33
CA ALA A 221 -19.58 9.08 5.55
C ALA A 221 -18.71 8.75 6.78
N GLN A 222 -18.60 9.67 7.73
CA GLN A 222 -17.77 9.51 8.93
C GLN A 222 -18.63 9.28 10.16
N ASN A 223 -18.04 8.70 11.20
CA ASN A 223 -18.64 8.78 12.53
C ASN A 223 -18.70 10.26 12.96
N SER A 224 -19.70 10.68 13.72
CA SER A 224 -19.80 12.07 14.18
C SER A 224 -18.63 12.54 15.06
N ASN A 225 -17.87 11.61 15.64
CA ASN A 225 -16.62 11.91 16.37
C ASN A 225 -15.36 11.77 15.51
N HIS A 226 -15.51 11.60 14.19
CA HIS A 226 -14.43 11.48 13.20
C HIS A 226 -13.43 10.33 13.45
N THR A 227 -13.79 9.34 14.25
CA THR A 227 -12.91 8.19 14.56
C THR A 227 -12.82 7.16 13.43
N GLY A 228 -13.67 7.26 12.41
CA GLY A 228 -13.68 6.34 11.28
C GLY A 228 -14.53 6.84 10.12
N SER A 229 -14.19 6.39 8.90
CA SER A 229 -14.88 6.69 7.64
C SER A 229 -15.12 5.40 6.85
N ASP A 230 -16.13 5.39 5.98
CA ASP A 230 -16.41 4.30 5.04
C ASP A 230 -15.84 4.56 3.64
N SER A 231 -15.08 5.64 3.42
CA SER A 231 -14.51 6.01 2.12
C SER A 231 -13.73 4.87 1.45
N PHE A 232 -12.94 4.12 2.22
CA PHE A 232 -12.22 2.95 1.72
C PHE A 232 -13.13 1.82 1.25
N LEU A 233 -14.24 1.58 1.96
CA LEU A 233 -15.23 0.57 1.57
C LEU A 233 -15.94 0.99 0.28
N ARG A 234 -16.39 2.25 0.20
CA ARG A 234 -17.06 2.81 -0.99
C ARG A 234 -16.16 2.69 -2.23
N ALA A 235 -14.91 3.13 -2.11
CA ALA A 235 -13.92 3.07 -3.18
C ALA A 235 -13.58 1.63 -3.62
N ALA A 236 -13.61 0.68 -2.69
CA ALA A 236 -13.40 -0.74 -3.02
C ALA A 236 -14.59 -1.28 -3.83
N ILE A 237 -15.82 -0.90 -3.46
CA ILE A 237 -17.03 -1.27 -4.21
C ILE A 237 -16.99 -0.65 -5.62
N ASP A 238 -16.56 0.60 -5.77
CA ASP A 238 -16.33 1.23 -7.09
C ASP A 238 -15.39 0.36 -7.96
N THR A 239 -14.24 0.00 -7.40
CA THR A 239 -13.21 -0.79 -8.09
C THR A 239 -13.70 -2.20 -8.44
N ILE A 240 -14.42 -2.86 -7.52
CA ILE A 240 -15.06 -4.16 -7.77
C ILE A 240 -16.04 -4.03 -8.93
N SER A 241 -16.92 -3.03 -8.92
CA SER A 241 -17.91 -2.84 -9.97
C SER A 241 -17.29 -2.60 -11.34
N LEU A 242 -16.26 -1.76 -11.44
CA LEU A 242 -15.53 -1.55 -12.70
C LEU A 242 -14.86 -2.84 -13.20
N ARG A 243 -14.28 -3.64 -12.30
CA ARG A 243 -13.66 -4.93 -12.66
C ARG A 243 -14.69 -5.98 -13.09
N LEU A 244 -15.89 -5.96 -12.52
CA LEU A 244 -16.97 -6.90 -12.91
C LEU A 244 -17.48 -6.67 -14.33
N GLU A 245 -17.35 -5.46 -14.87
CA GLU A 245 -17.68 -5.16 -16.27
C GLU A 245 -16.66 -5.71 -17.27
N LYS A 246 -15.44 -6.06 -16.83
CA LYS A 246 -14.46 -6.71 -17.70
C LYS A 246 -14.93 -8.11 -18.09
N VAL A 247 -14.68 -8.47 -19.35
CA VAL A 247 -15.00 -9.79 -19.91
C VAL A 247 -13.89 -10.74 -19.49
N ASP A 248 -14.10 -11.41 -18.36
CA ASP A 248 -13.23 -12.47 -17.84
C ASP A 248 -14.01 -13.77 -17.73
N ASP A 249 -13.39 -14.88 -18.16
CA ASP A 249 -13.98 -16.22 -18.04
C ASP A 249 -14.00 -16.73 -16.58
N PHE A 250 -13.12 -16.17 -15.73
CA PHE A 250 -12.98 -16.56 -14.33
C PHE A 250 -12.93 -15.35 -13.40
N LEU A 251 -13.46 -15.53 -12.18
CA LEU A 251 -13.21 -14.63 -11.07
C LEU A 251 -11.73 -14.76 -10.67
N SER A 252 -10.96 -13.68 -10.85
CA SER A 252 -9.58 -13.63 -10.37
C SER A 252 -9.52 -13.67 -8.84
N GLU A 253 -8.43 -14.19 -8.29
CA GLU A 253 -8.23 -14.26 -6.84
C GLU A 253 -8.31 -12.88 -6.18
N GLU A 254 -7.74 -11.86 -6.83
CA GLU A 254 -7.84 -10.49 -6.36
C GLU A 254 -9.28 -9.98 -6.27
N LEU A 255 -10.08 -10.18 -7.32
CA LEU A 255 -11.46 -9.71 -7.34
C LEU A 255 -12.30 -10.50 -6.32
N ARG A 256 -12.05 -11.80 -6.17
CA ARG A 256 -12.66 -12.63 -5.12
C ARG A 256 -12.34 -12.09 -3.73
N PHE A 257 -11.07 -11.84 -3.43
CA PHE A 257 -10.61 -11.32 -2.14
C PHE A 257 -11.21 -9.94 -1.85
N ASP A 258 -11.23 -9.06 -2.85
CA ASP A 258 -11.82 -7.72 -2.74
C ASP A 258 -13.33 -7.79 -2.47
N ILE A 259 -14.06 -8.67 -3.16
CA ILE A 259 -15.50 -8.90 -2.94
C ILE A 259 -15.77 -9.42 -1.54
N GLN A 260 -15.03 -10.44 -1.08
CA GLN A 260 -15.20 -10.99 0.27
C GLN A 260 -14.97 -9.90 1.33
N TRP A 261 -13.91 -9.11 1.18
CA TRP A 261 -13.60 -8.01 2.07
C TRP A 261 -14.71 -6.95 2.08
N ALA A 262 -15.25 -6.58 0.91
CA ALA A 262 -16.33 -5.62 0.79
C ALA A 262 -17.64 -6.14 1.42
N LEU A 263 -18.00 -7.41 1.19
CA LEU A 263 -19.19 -8.03 1.80
C LEU A 263 -19.09 -8.03 3.33
N ASN A 264 -17.93 -8.41 3.89
CA ASN A 264 -17.68 -8.37 5.33
C ASN A 264 -17.78 -6.93 5.89
N GLY A 265 -17.24 -5.96 5.15
CA GLY A 265 -17.33 -4.53 5.50
C GLY A 265 -18.78 -4.04 5.52
N VAL A 266 -19.54 -4.31 4.45
CA VAL A 266 -20.95 -3.92 4.35
C VAL A 266 -21.80 -4.60 5.42
N GLU A 267 -21.59 -5.89 5.69
CA GLU A 267 -22.28 -6.60 6.77
C GLU A 267 -22.04 -5.94 8.13
N LYS A 268 -20.77 -5.59 8.43
CA LYS A 268 -20.42 -4.87 9.67
C LYS A 268 -21.20 -3.56 9.78
N HIS A 269 -21.34 -2.82 8.69
CA HIS A 269 -22.14 -1.60 8.65
C HIS A 269 -23.62 -1.86 8.95
N PHE A 270 -24.24 -2.86 8.30
CA PHE A 270 -25.64 -3.20 8.57
C PHE A 270 -25.88 -3.65 10.01
N ARG A 271 -24.94 -4.41 10.59
CA ARG A 271 -25.01 -4.84 12.00
C ARG A 271 -24.91 -3.69 13.01
N THR A 272 -24.38 -2.52 12.63
CA THR A 272 -24.44 -1.32 13.50
C THR A 272 -25.85 -0.71 13.60
N GLY A 273 -26.76 -1.09 12.70
CA GLY A 273 -28.14 -0.67 12.71
C GLY A 273 -28.42 0.62 11.96
N LYS A 274 -29.70 0.81 11.60
CA LYS A 274 -30.21 1.93 10.79
C LYS A 274 -29.82 3.29 11.35
N SER A 275 -29.98 3.49 12.66
CA SER A 275 -29.70 4.78 13.32
C SER A 275 -28.25 5.23 13.09
N LYS A 276 -27.28 4.31 13.17
CA LYS A 276 -25.88 4.65 12.98
C LYS A 276 -25.55 5.01 11.53
N ILE A 277 -26.15 4.33 10.56
CA ILE A 277 -25.97 4.68 9.15
C ILE A 277 -26.58 6.06 8.84
N VAL A 278 -27.77 6.36 9.37
CA VAL A 278 -28.39 7.69 9.23
C VAL A 278 -27.51 8.76 9.85
N GLU A 279 -27.03 8.57 11.07
CA GLU A 279 -26.11 9.51 11.76
C GLU A 279 -24.91 9.86 10.87
N ARG A 280 -24.25 8.86 10.29
CA ARG A 280 -23.07 9.05 9.43
C ARG A 280 -23.39 9.77 8.13
N LEU A 281 -24.52 9.44 7.48
CA LEU A 281 -24.94 10.12 6.26
C LEU A 281 -25.35 11.57 6.53
N THR A 282 -25.97 11.84 7.68
CA THR A 282 -26.31 13.21 8.11
C THR A 282 -25.04 14.02 8.39
N GLU A 283 -24.05 13.45 9.10
CA GLU A 283 -22.73 14.09 9.24
C GLU A 283 -22.14 14.43 7.87
N TRP A 284 -22.18 13.49 6.93
CA TRP A 284 -21.62 13.70 5.61
C TRP A 284 -22.32 14.84 4.85
N SER A 285 -23.65 14.94 4.99
CA SER A 285 -24.44 16.02 4.40
C SER A 285 -24.06 17.38 5.00
N VAL A 286 -23.97 17.47 6.34
CA VAL A 286 -23.59 18.70 7.05
C VAL A 286 -22.18 19.13 6.66
N ARG A 287 -21.20 18.22 6.70
CA ARG A 287 -19.82 18.51 6.28
C ARG A 287 -19.73 18.93 4.81
N THR A 288 -20.57 18.36 3.95
CA THR A 288 -20.64 18.78 2.53
C THR A 288 -21.23 20.19 2.41
N ASP A 289 -22.19 20.57 3.27
CA ASP A 289 -22.74 21.92 3.31
C ASP A 289 -21.71 22.96 3.74
N GLU A 290 -20.99 22.70 4.84
CA GLU A 290 -19.89 23.54 5.30
C GLU A 290 -18.82 23.71 4.21
N THR A 291 -18.59 22.64 3.42
CA THR A 291 -17.68 22.68 2.27
C THR A 291 -18.22 23.59 1.16
N ILE A 292 -19.53 23.55 0.86
CA ILE A 292 -20.17 24.47 -0.10
C ILE A 292 -20.00 25.91 0.38
N ASP A 293 -20.37 26.19 1.63
CA ASP A 293 -20.28 27.53 2.23
C ASP A 293 -18.86 28.10 2.16
N PHE A 294 -17.85 27.26 2.46
CA PHE A 294 -16.44 27.65 2.32
C PHE A 294 -16.10 28.04 0.88
N TYR A 295 -16.44 27.21 -0.11
CA TYR A 295 -16.10 27.47 -1.51
C TYR A 295 -16.90 28.63 -2.12
N GLU A 296 -18.15 28.84 -1.70
CA GLU A 296 -18.91 30.04 -2.06
C GLU A 296 -18.29 31.30 -1.48
N SER A 297 -17.83 31.24 -0.22
CA SER A 297 -17.10 32.34 0.42
C SER A 297 -15.75 32.61 -0.26
N LEU A 298 -15.05 31.55 -0.69
CA LEU A 298 -13.78 31.63 -1.43
C LEU A 298 -13.98 32.27 -2.81
N ARG A 299 -15.03 31.85 -3.55
CA ARG A 299 -15.44 32.49 -4.81
C ARG A 299 -15.66 33.98 -4.62
N ASN A 300 -16.30 34.37 -3.53
CA ASN A 300 -16.66 35.75 -3.20
C ASN A 300 -15.53 36.55 -2.51
N ASN A 301 -14.33 35.98 -2.34
CA ASN A 301 -13.20 36.60 -1.62
C ASN A 301 -13.52 37.08 -0.20
N LYS A 302 -14.37 36.34 0.51
CA LYS A 302 -14.83 36.72 1.85
C LYS A 302 -14.93 35.50 2.75
N VAL A 303 -13.82 34.78 2.88
CA VAL A 303 -13.75 33.60 3.75
C VAL A 303 -13.60 34.06 5.19
N LYS A 304 -14.49 33.62 6.08
CA LYS A 304 -14.40 33.94 7.50
C LYS A 304 -13.37 33.04 8.17
N ILE A 305 -12.32 33.64 8.72
CA ILE A 305 -11.30 32.95 9.52
C ILE A 305 -11.36 33.54 10.93
N LYS A 306 -11.87 32.75 11.89
CA LYS A 306 -12.13 33.21 13.27
C LYS A 306 -12.99 34.48 13.28
N ASP A 307 -12.41 35.64 13.62
CA ASP A 307 -13.09 36.91 13.82
C ASP A 307 -12.91 37.90 12.65
N HIS A 308 -12.15 37.55 11.61
CA HIS A 308 -11.91 38.39 10.43
C HIS A 308 -12.22 37.68 9.10
N PHE A 309 -12.13 38.41 8.00
CA PHE A 309 -12.32 37.90 6.65
C PHE A 309 -11.01 37.93 5.87
N GLU A 310 -10.79 36.89 5.07
CA GLU A 310 -9.63 36.77 4.19
C GLU A 310 -10.07 36.54 2.73
N THR A 311 -9.24 37.02 1.80
CA THR A 311 -9.38 36.76 0.37
C THR A 311 -8.75 35.40 -0.01
N GLY A 312 -9.07 34.89 -1.20
CA GLY A 312 -8.45 33.65 -1.69
C GLY A 312 -6.93 33.76 -1.82
N GLU A 313 -6.42 34.92 -2.24
CA GLU A 313 -4.99 35.16 -2.37
C GLU A 313 -4.28 35.20 -1.00
N GLN A 314 -4.91 35.77 0.04
CA GLN A 314 -4.38 35.74 1.41
C GLN A 314 -4.29 34.30 1.93
N LEU A 315 -5.34 33.50 1.74
CA LEU A 315 -5.33 32.09 2.14
C LEU A 315 -4.26 31.27 1.41
N ILE A 316 -4.05 31.54 0.11
CA ILE A 316 -2.97 30.91 -0.66
C ILE A 316 -1.60 31.30 -0.09
N GLU A 317 -1.41 32.58 0.25
CA GLU A 317 -0.17 33.07 0.85
C GLU A 317 0.10 32.40 2.20
N GLU A 318 -0.92 32.30 3.07
CA GLU A 318 -0.82 31.61 4.36
C GLU A 318 -0.53 30.12 4.21
N GLN A 319 -1.26 29.43 3.32
CA GLN A 319 -1.02 28.02 3.02
C GLN A 319 0.38 27.80 2.45
N SER A 320 0.86 28.69 1.58
CA SER A 320 2.21 28.62 1.01
C SER A 320 3.28 28.82 2.10
N LYS A 321 3.08 29.78 3.01
CA LYS A 321 3.97 30.01 4.16
C LYS A 321 4.00 28.78 5.07
N ALA A 322 2.85 28.21 5.40
CA ALA A 322 2.76 27.03 6.27
C ALA A 322 3.40 25.80 5.62
N LYS A 323 3.14 25.58 4.31
CA LYS A 323 3.80 24.53 3.51
C LYS A 323 5.32 24.69 3.55
N PHE A 324 5.82 25.88 3.24
CA PHE A 324 7.26 26.15 3.25
C PHE A 324 7.87 25.94 4.64
N ALA A 325 7.21 26.41 5.70
CA ALA A 325 7.68 26.23 7.07
C ALA A 325 7.79 24.75 7.46
N LEU A 326 6.78 23.93 7.13
CA LEU A 326 6.81 22.49 7.36
C LEU A 326 7.90 21.80 6.53
N GLN A 327 7.99 22.12 5.23
CA GLN A 327 9.03 21.61 4.33
C GLN A 327 10.43 21.89 4.86
N GLN A 328 10.73 23.16 5.16
CA GLN A 328 12.01 23.58 5.72
C GLN A 328 12.34 22.83 7.01
N TYR A 329 11.36 22.70 7.91
CA TYR A 329 11.57 21.97 9.17
C TYR A 329 11.87 20.49 8.94
N SER A 330 11.07 19.81 8.10
CA SER A 330 11.26 18.39 7.77
C SER A 330 12.60 18.13 7.07
N TRP A 331 12.99 18.94 6.09
CA TRP A 331 14.25 18.77 5.37
C TRP A 331 15.48 19.11 6.23
N THR A 332 15.37 20.12 7.09
CA THR A 332 16.40 20.41 8.09
C THR A 332 16.59 19.21 9.03
N LYS A 333 15.49 18.63 9.53
CA LYS A 333 15.54 17.45 10.40
C LYS A 333 16.05 16.19 9.69
N ALA A 334 15.71 16.01 8.42
CA ALA A 334 16.26 14.95 7.58
C ALA A 334 17.78 15.12 7.39
N SER A 335 18.26 16.35 7.13
CA SER A 335 19.69 16.65 7.01
C SER A 335 20.45 16.47 8.33
N GLU A 336 19.90 16.91 9.47
CA GLU A 336 20.47 16.64 10.80
C GLU A 336 20.63 15.13 11.03
N THR A 337 19.61 14.36 10.66
CA THR A 337 19.63 12.90 10.75
C THR A 337 20.71 12.30 9.84
N TYR A 338 20.75 12.72 8.57
CA TYR A 338 21.78 12.32 7.62
C TYR A 338 23.19 12.63 8.14
N ALA A 339 23.40 13.85 8.67
CA ALA A 339 24.66 14.32 9.21
C ALA A 339 25.12 13.55 10.46
N PHE A 340 24.18 13.13 11.32
CA PHE A 340 24.49 12.28 12.48
C PHE A 340 24.97 10.90 12.03
N TRP A 341 24.25 10.26 11.11
CA TRP A 341 24.52 8.89 10.69
C TRP A 341 25.69 8.77 9.72
N ARG A 342 25.95 9.76 8.84
CA ARG A 342 27.12 9.74 7.92
C ARG A 342 28.46 9.65 8.65
N LYS A 343 28.52 10.04 9.92
CA LYS A 343 29.72 9.97 10.78
C LYS A 343 29.92 8.59 11.41
N ARG A 344 29.01 7.64 11.21
CA ARG A 344 29.06 6.30 11.78
C ARG A 344 29.65 5.32 10.76
N ALA A 345 30.15 4.19 11.25
CA ALA A 345 30.63 3.11 10.40
C ALA A 345 29.52 2.61 9.47
N ASP A 346 29.89 2.12 8.29
CA ASP A 346 28.96 1.73 7.22
C ASP A 346 27.88 0.73 7.70
N LEU A 347 28.26 -0.24 8.54
CA LEU A 347 27.31 -1.17 9.17
C LEU A 347 26.24 -0.45 10.04
N MET A 348 26.60 0.61 10.75
CA MET A 348 25.62 1.36 11.56
C MET A 348 24.69 2.18 10.67
N GLN A 349 25.19 2.68 9.53
CA GLN A 349 24.37 3.37 8.55
C GLN A 349 23.36 2.40 7.91
N SER A 350 23.81 1.20 7.52
CA SER A 350 22.94 0.17 6.94
C SER A 350 21.84 -0.27 7.90
N LEU A 351 22.19 -0.52 9.17
CA LEU A 351 21.21 -0.88 10.20
C LEU A 351 20.20 0.23 10.45
N PHE A 352 20.63 1.50 10.48
CA PHE A 352 19.71 2.63 10.63
C PHE A 352 18.74 2.73 9.45
N SER A 353 19.24 2.68 8.22
CA SER A 353 18.39 2.75 7.03
C SER A 353 17.40 1.59 6.97
N LEU A 354 17.87 0.35 7.14
CA LEU A 354 17.02 -0.84 7.09
C LEU A 354 15.97 -0.84 8.20
N GLU A 355 16.37 -0.54 9.44
CA GLU A 355 15.41 -0.52 10.55
C GLU A 355 14.37 0.58 10.38
N THR A 356 14.77 1.78 9.97
CA THR A 356 13.85 2.91 9.72
C THR A 356 12.86 2.59 8.61
N ILE A 357 13.31 1.99 7.50
CA ILE A 357 12.45 1.56 6.40
C ILE A 357 11.45 0.50 6.89
N LEU A 358 11.92 -0.57 7.53
CA LEU A 358 11.04 -1.63 8.01
C LEU A 358 10.01 -1.15 9.05
N PHE A 359 10.42 -0.23 9.93
CA PHE A 359 9.54 0.32 10.95
C PHE A 359 8.36 1.08 10.32
N ASN A 360 8.63 1.89 9.29
CA ASN A 360 7.64 2.79 8.72
C ASN A 360 6.87 2.21 7.52
N GLU A 361 7.44 1.28 6.76
CA GLU A 361 6.79 0.69 5.57
C GLU A 361 5.97 -0.56 5.91
N VAL A 362 6.46 -1.40 6.82
CA VAL A 362 5.80 -2.68 7.15
C VAL A 362 5.18 -2.66 8.55
N GLY A 363 5.88 -2.08 9.53
CA GLY A 363 5.38 -1.98 10.90
C GLY A 363 5.14 -3.35 11.54
N THR A 364 4.01 -3.51 12.23
CA THR A 364 3.62 -4.74 12.95
C THR A 364 2.73 -5.68 12.14
N VAL A 365 2.47 -5.37 10.85
CA VAL A 365 1.55 -6.14 10.00
C VAL A 365 2.10 -7.53 9.69
N ASP A 366 3.43 -7.64 9.65
CA ASP A 366 4.15 -8.86 9.31
C ASP A 366 4.26 -9.78 10.52
N GLY A 367 3.75 -11.01 10.39
CA GLY A 367 3.68 -12.02 11.45
C GLY A 367 5.05 -12.43 12.02
N GLU A 368 5.06 -13.45 12.89
CA GLU A 368 6.28 -13.88 13.59
C GLU A 368 7.42 -14.24 12.63
N ALA A 369 7.09 -14.89 11.51
CA ALA A 369 8.05 -15.29 10.48
C ALA A 369 8.68 -14.10 9.73
N GLY A 370 8.13 -12.89 9.84
CA GLY A 370 8.71 -11.67 9.30
C GLY A 370 9.02 -11.72 7.79
N LEU A 371 8.10 -12.25 6.98
CA LEU A 371 8.37 -12.55 5.56
C LEU A 371 8.43 -11.27 4.72
N GLU A 372 7.48 -10.36 4.92
CA GLU A 372 7.44 -9.10 4.18
C GLU A 372 8.63 -8.22 4.54
N ARG A 373 9.01 -8.17 5.82
CA ARG A 373 10.21 -7.44 6.25
C ARG A 373 11.48 -8.01 5.63
N ARG A 374 11.60 -9.34 5.48
CA ARG A 374 12.77 -9.97 4.83
C ARG A 374 12.86 -9.58 3.36
N ASP A 375 11.73 -9.61 2.66
CA ASP A 375 11.67 -9.27 1.24
C ASP A 375 11.94 -7.78 1.01
N VAL A 376 11.39 -6.88 1.84
CA VAL A 376 11.69 -5.45 1.80
C VAL A 376 13.16 -5.17 2.11
N VAL A 377 13.79 -5.87 3.07
CA VAL A 377 15.24 -5.75 3.27
C VAL A 377 15.98 -6.13 2.00
N GLN A 378 15.64 -7.26 1.38
CA GLN A 378 16.30 -7.68 0.15
C GLN A 378 16.13 -6.67 -0.99
N VAL A 379 14.95 -6.05 -1.12
CA VAL A 379 14.74 -4.93 -2.07
C VAL A 379 15.73 -3.80 -1.81
N VAL A 380 15.90 -3.41 -0.55
CA VAL A 380 16.86 -2.34 -0.17
C VAL A 380 18.31 -2.77 -0.46
N LEU A 381 18.66 -4.04 -0.25
CA LEU A 381 19.98 -4.57 -0.62
C LEU A 381 20.20 -4.52 -2.14
N ASN A 382 19.19 -4.87 -2.95
CA ASN A 382 19.30 -4.79 -4.40
C ASN A 382 19.44 -3.34 -4.88
N ARG A 383 18.71 -2.41 -4.25
CA ARG A 383 18.84 -0.96 -4.49
C ARG A 383 20.23 -0.43 -4.14
N TYR A 384 20.93 -1.04 -3.18
CA TYR A 384 22.29 -0.65 -2.83
C TYR A 384 23.26 -0.77 -4.00
N ALA A 385 23.09 -1.73 -4.91
CA ALA A 385 23.98 -1.86 -6.07
C ALA A 385 23.67 -0.82 -7.16
N SER A 386 22.43 -0.35 -7.26
CA SER A 386 21.96 0.56 -8.31
C SER A 386 22.25 2.03 -7.99
N THR A 387 22.91 2.74 -8.91
CA THR A 387 23.20 4.17 -8.76
C THR A 387 21.93 5.03 -8.76
N PHE A 388 20.87 4.61 -9.44
CA PHE A 388 19.59 5.30 -9.44
C PHE A 388 19.03 5.46 -8.01
N TYR A 389 19.05 4.38 -7.23
CA TYR A 389 18.50 4.37 -5.87
C TYR A 389 19.49 4.84 -4.81
N SER A 390 20.79 4.63 -5.03
CA SER A 390 21.84 4.87 -4.02
C SER A 390 22.53 6.23 -4.14
N THR A 391 21.98 7.15 -4.93
CA THR A 391 22.49 8.52 -5.09
C THR A 391 21.39 9.56 -4.92
N ILE A 392 21.75 10.72 -4.36
CA ILE A 392 20.89 11.91 -4.30
C ILE A 392 21.33 12.87 -5.39
N THR A 393 20.42 13.32 -6.24
CA THR A 393 20.66 14.23 -7.37
C THR A 393 20.00 15.58 -7.12
N LYS A 394 20.30 16.60 -7.92
CA LYS A 394 19.63 17.92 -7.84
C LYS A 394 18.11 17.89 -7.91
N GLY A 395 17.53 16.85 -8.50
CA GLY A 395 16.08 16.67 -8.55
C GLY A 395 15.48 16.28 -7.22
N ASP A 396 16.27 15.72 -6.30
CA ASP A 396 15.83 15.35 -4.96
C ASP A 396 15.80 16.58 -4.04
N ASN A 397 14.67 16.81 -3.36
CA ASN A 397 14.47 17.97 -2.46
C ASN A 397 15.49 18.06 -1.32
N LEU A 398 16.09 16.92 -0.92
CA LEU A 398 17.11 16.90 0.14
C LEU A 398 18.49 17.35 -0.36
N PHE A 399 18.76 17.30 -1.66
CA PHE A 399 20.09 17.59 -2.24
C PHE A 399 20.72 18.89 -1.73
N PRO A 400 20.01 20.05 -1.69
CA PRO A 400 20.58 21.30 -1.22
C PRO A 400 21.01 21.29 0.25
N TYR A 401 20.51 20.32 1.04
CA TYR A 401 20.79 20.23 2.48
C TYR A 401 21.89 19.22 2.83
N VAL A 402 22.30 18.37 1.89
CA VAL A 402 23.29 17.29 2.14
C VAL A 402 24.47 17.31 1.18
N ALA A 403 24.36 17.96 0.03
CA ALA A 403 25.47 18.16 -0.88
C ALA A 403 26.48 19.13 -0.27
N ASP A 404 27.76 18.74 -0.29
CA ASP A 404 28.84 19.65 0.08
C ASP A 404 29.05 20.68 -1.06
N GLU A 405 29.59 21.88 -0.79
CA GLU A 405 29.75 22.97 -1.78
C GLU A 405 30.52 22.56 -3.06
N LYS A 406 31.35 21.52 -2.96
CA LYS A 406 32.14 20.96 -4.07
C LYS A 406 31.33 20.04 -4.99
N GLN A 407 30.23 19.47 -4.50
CA GLN A 407 29.38 18.55 -5.24
C GLN A 407 28.40 19.34 -6.10
N LYS A 408 28.61 19.26 -7.41
CA LYS A 408 27.82 20.05 -8.36
C LYS A 408 26.57 19.36 -8.88
N GLU A 409 26.46 18.02 -8.84
CA GLU A 409 25.35 17.31 -9.51
C GLU A 409 24.79 16.12 -8.73
N VAL A 410 25.63 15.40 -7.96
CA VAL A 410 25.25 14.14 -7.32
C VAL A 410 25.98 13.95 -5.99
N VAL A 411 25.29 13.32 -5.03
CA VAL A 411 25.85 12.77 -3.80
C VAL A 411 25.77 11.25 -3.89
N ASP A 412 26.93 10.60 -4.04
CA ASP A 412 27.06 9.14 -4.17
C ASP A 412 27.73 8.48 -2.95
N THR A 413 28.32 9.29 -2.07
CA THR A 413 28.81 8.87 -0.75
C THR A 413 27.65 8.50 0.18
N ASN A 414 27.88 7.58 1.14
CA ASN A 414 26.89 7.12 2.13
C ASN A 414 25.63 6.50 1.50
N ARG A 415 25.83 5.55 0.58
CA ARG A 415 24.78 4.89 -0.21
C ARG A 415 23.57 4.42 0.61
N TRP A 416 23.77 3.88 1.82
CA TRP A 416 22.67 3.45 2.69
C TRP A 416 21.72 4.59 3.08
N LEU A 417 22.27 5.76 3.40
CA LEU A 417 21.47 6.94 3.74
C LEU A 417 20.81 7.51 2.50
N ASN A 418 21.51 7.50 1.35
CA ASN A 418 20.93 7.95 0.09
C ASN A 418 19.70 7.12 -0.30
N ILE A 419 19.73 5.79 -0.11
CA ILE A 419 18.56 4.94 -0.36
C ILE A 419 17.39 5.33 0.54
N LEU A 420 17.63 5.50 1.85
CA LEU A 420 16.59 5.89 2.81
C LEU A 420 15.93 7.21 2.43
N PHE A 421 16.73 8.19 1.98
CA PHE A 421 16.27 9.55 1.70
C PHE A 421 15.97 9.82 0.22
N LYS A 422 16.03 8.80 -0.64
CA LYS A 422 15.74 8.97 -2.07
C LYS A 422 14.30 9.42 -2.26
N GLU A 423 14.09 10.50 -3.01
CA GLU A 423 12.75 11.02 -3.23
C GLU A 423 11.92 10.05 -4.07
N GLY A 424 10.65 9.88 -3.72
CA GLY A 424 9.75 8.97 -4.44
C GLY A 424 9.79 7.51 -3.99
N GLU A 425 10.81 7.10 -3.23
CA GLU A 425 11.03 5.67 -2.95
C GLU A 425 10.35 5.15 -1.69
N PHE A 426 10.16 6.00 -0.68
CA PHE A 426 9.51 5.65 0.58
C PHE A 426 8.51 6.73 0.97
N SER A 427 7.28 6.34 1.30
CA SER A 427 6.20 7.31 1.52
C SER A 427 6.44 8.18 2.77
N PHE A 428 7.07 7.64 3.79
CA PHE A 428 7.32 8.33 5.05
C PHE A 428 8.40 9.43 4.95
N THR A 429 9.12 9.54 3.83
CA THR A 429 10.11 10.63 3.65
C THR A 429 9.46 11.95 3.24
N TYR A 430 8.22 11.93 2.76
CA TYR A 430 7.47 13.14 2.43
C TYR A 430 7.05 13.92 3.68
N TYR A 431 7.31 15.23 3.67
CA TYR A 431 7.03 16.15 4.80
C TYR A 431 5.55 16.16 5.25
N PHE A 432 4.63 15.86 4.33
CA PHE A 432 3.18 15.84 4.58
C PHE A 432 2.65 14.46 5.01
N ILE A 433 3.53 13.48 5.25
CA ILE A 433 3.17 12.17 5.77
C ILE A 433 3.59 12.09 7.24
N HIS A 434 2.68 11.64 8.11
CA HIS A 434 2.90 11.54 9.56
C HIS A 434 4.18 10.75 9.91
N GLY A 435 4.52 9.73 9.12
CA GLY A 435 5.74 8.92 9.32
C GLY A 435 7.05 9.73 9.23
N ASN A 436 7.06 10.92 8.62
CA ASN A 436 8.26 11.75 8.49
C ASN A 436 8.89 12.10 9.84
N VAL A 437 8.05 12.39 10.85
CA VAL A 437 8.53 12.68 12.20
C VAL A 437 9.31 11.52 12.79
N ARG A 438 8.99 10.27 12.41
CA ARG A 438 9.63 9.06 12.95
C ARG A 438 11.03 8.81 12.42
N ILE A 439 11.46 9.54 11.38
CA ILE A 439 12.85 9.52 10.91
C ILE A 439 13.79 10.15 11.94
N PHE A 440 13.40 11.28 12.53
CA PHE A 440 14.22 12.05 13.48
C PHE A 440 13.73 11.97 14.93
N CYS A 441 12.48 11.56 15.16
CA CYS A 441 11.86 11.26 16.45
C CYS A 441 11.31 9.82 16.46
N PRO A 442 12.21 8.80 16.46
CA PRO A 442 11.80 7.41 16.42
C PRO A 442 10.97 7.01 17.64
N ASP A 443 10.05 6.06 17.47
CA ASP A 443 9.23 5.56 18.58
C ASP A 443 10.12 4.85 19.61
N MET A 444 10.02 5.32 20.85
CA MET A 444 10.74 4.81 22.01
C MET A 444 9.84 4.07 23.00
N THR A 445 8.58 3.78 22.68
CA THR A 445 7.68 2.94 23.49
C THR A 445 8.22 1.50 23.62
N ARG A 446 7.65 0.72 24.54
CA ARG A 446 8.02 -0.71 24.69
C ARG A 446 7.79 -1.49 23.39
N VAL A 447 6.69 -1.23 22.71
CA VAL A 447 6.33 -1.88 21.43
C VAL A 447 7.32 -1.45 20.34
N GLY A 448 7.57 -0.15 20.19
CA GLY A 448 8.52 0.38 19.20
C GLY A 448 9.94 -0.19 19.39
N ARG A 449 10.43 -0.25 20.64
CA ARG A 449 11.75 -0.84 20.94
C ARG A 449 11.82 -2.34 20.63
N HIS A 450 10.73 -3.07 20.88
CA HIS A 450 10.67 -4.49 20.55
C HIS A 450 10.69 -4.72 19.04
N LEU A 451 9.87 -3.97 18.29
CA LEU A 451 9.84 -4.02 16.83
C LEU A 451 11.22 -3.69 16.23
N ARG A 452 11.88 -2.63 16.72
CA ARG A 452 13.25 -2.26 16.33
C ARG A 452 14.23 -3.41 16.49
N LYS A 453 14.24 -4.08 17.65
CA LYS A 453 15.12 -5.25 17.87
C LYS A 453 14.83 -6.37 16.87
N ASN A 454 13.57 -6.65 16.56
CA ASN A 454 13.21 -7.66 15.58
C ASN A 454 13.66 -7.27 14.16
N ASN A 455 13.47 -6.01 13.78
CA ASN A 455 13.91 -5.48 12.49
C ASN A 455 15.43 -5.54 12.34
N LEU A 456 16.19 -5.23 13.40
CA LEU A 456 17.65 -5.34 13.40
C LEU A 456 18.14 -6.78 13.22
N LYS A 457 17.46 -7.76 13.84
CA LYS A 457 17.79 -9.19 13.63
C LYS A 457 17.59 -9.60 12.18
N ILE A 458 16.47 -9.21 11.57
CA ILE A 458 16.19 -9.47 10.16
C ILE A 458 17.23 -8.78 9.27
N ALA A 459 17.57 -7.52 9.53
CA ALA A 459 18.57 -6.78 8.78
C ALA A 459 19.94 -7.48 8.84
N LEU A 460 20.39 -7.88 10.03
CA LEU A 460 21.67 -8.59 10.19
C LEU A 460 21.68 -9.97 9.52
N GLU A 461 20.56 -10.70 9.56
CA GLU A 461 20.38 -11.98 8.87
C GLU A 461 20.68 -11.83 7.36
N LEU A 462 20.03 -10.86 6.70
CA LEU A 462 20.18 -10.64 5.25
C LEU A 462 21.47 -9.91 4.87
N LEU A 463 22.04 -9.08 5.74
CA LEU A 463 23.36 -8.48 5.48
C LEU A 463 24.48 -9.55 5.48
N ARG A 464 24.33 -10.63 6.26
CA ARG A 464 25.22 -11.79 6.19
C ARG A 464 24.88 -12.69 5.01
N ASN A 465 23.60 -12.98 4.81
CA ASN A 465 23.14 -13.95 3.82
C ASN A 465 22.08 -13.31 2.91
N PRO A 466 22.50 -12.45 1.96
CA PRO A 466 21.57 -11.87 0.99
C PRO A 466 20.96 -12.97 0.12
N LYS A 467 19.80 -12.66 -0.46
CA LYS A 467 19.00 -13.52 -1.35
C LYS A 467 19.02 -12.98 -2.78
N PRO A 468 20.14 -13.15 -3.52
CA PRO A 468 20.33 -12.61 -4.86
C PRO A 468 19.32 -13.13 -5.90
N GLU A 469 18.74 -14.31 -5.66
CA GLU A 469 17.69 -14.88 -6.49
C GLU A 469 16.42 -14.04 -6.47
N PHE A 470 16.20 -13.25 -5.42
CA PHE A 470 15.10 -12.32 -5.31
C PHE A 470 15.53 -10.93 -5.78
N LYS A 471 15.33 -10.67 -7.08
CA LYS A 471 15.83 -9.49 -7.79
C LYS A 471 14.94 -8.24 -7.70
N ALA A 472 13.93 -8.27 -6.83
CA ALA A 472 12.99 -7.16 -6.71
C ALA A 472 13.71 -5.86 -6.32
N VAL A 473 13.34 -4.76 -6.97
CA VAL A 473 13.78 -3.40 -6.58
C VAL A 473 12.61 -2.46 -6.32
N ARG A 474 11.38 -2.89 -6.61
CA ARG A 474 10.14 -2.20 -6.26
C ARG A 474 9.19 -3.16 -5.58
N TYR A 475 8.32 -2.60 -4.76
CA TYR A 475 7.19 -3.32 -4.19
C TYR A 475 5.97 -2.42 -4.11
N PHE A 476 4.79 -3.04 -4.03
CA PHE A 476 3.52 -2.33 -3.98
C PHE A 476 2.49 -3.07 -3.12
N SER A 477 1.74 -2.31 -2.33
CA SER A 477 0.63 -2.81 -1.53
C SER A 477 -0.70 -2.29 -2.05
N ARG A 478 -1.51 -3.20 -2.60
CA ARG A 478 -2.90 -2.86 -2.98
C ARG A 478 -3.77 -2.63 -1.76
N ALA A 479 -3.55 -3.38 -0.68
CA ALA A 479 -4.34 -3.25 0.54
C ALA A 479 -4.27 -1.84 1.17
N SER A 480 -3.16 -1.12 1.02
CA SER A 480 -3.02 0.25 1.52
C SER A 480 -3.58 1.34 0.60
N MET A 481 -3.95 0.99 -0.64
CA MET A 481 -4.43 1.95 -1.63
C MET A 481 -5.94 2.16 -1.50
N LEU A 482 -6.38 3.43 -1.65
CA LEU A 482 -7.81 3.73 -1.69
C LEU A 482 -8.46 2.97 -2.86
N GLY A 483 -9.54 2.25 -2.55
CA GLY A 483 -10.23 1.39 -3.52
C GLY A 483 -9.47 0.12 -3.87
N ARG A 484 -8.33 -0.15 -3.22
CA ARG A 484 -7.49 -1.32 -3.49
C ARG A 484 -7.05 -1.41 -4.96
N ILE A 485 -6.91 -0.25 -5.59
CA ILE A 485 -6.49 -0.11 -6.99
C ILE A 485 -5.07 -0.63 -7.20
N ASP A 486 -4.81 -1.12 -8.41
CA ASP A 486 -3.47 -1.53 -8.80
C ASP A 486 -2.74 -0.42 -9.56
N MET A 487 -1.81 0.26 -8.88
CA MET A 487 -0.98 1.29 -9.51
C MET A 487 0.27 0.71 -10.16
N SER A 488 0.58 -0.57 -10.01
CA SER A 488 1.80 -1.14 -10.61
C SER A 488 1.75 -1.16 -12.14
N THR A 489 0.55 -1.05 -12.72
CA THR A 489 0.34 -1.02 -14.18
C THR A 489 0.99 0.19 -14.86
N ILE A 490 1.33 1.24 -14.10
CA ILE A 490 2.08 2.40 -14.63
C ILE A 490 3.59 2.13 -14.74
N TRP A 491 4.09 1.04 -14.16
CA TRP A 491 5.51 0.66 -14.16
C TRP A 491 5.84 -0.19 -15.38
N SER A 492 5.78 0.40 -16.57
CA SER A 492 6.02 -0.29 -17.83
C SER A 492 7.44 -0.87 -17.98
N ASP A 493 8.39 -0.39 -17.17
CA ASP A 493 9.80 -0.80 -17.13
C ASP A 493 10.09 -1.92 -16.12
N TYR A 494 9.06 -2.48 -15.48
CA TYR A 494 9.18 -3.56 -14.49
C TYR A 494 8.22 -4.71 -14.77
N ILE A 495 8.61 -5.90 -14.29
CA ILE A 495 7.78 -7.10 -14.30
C ILE A 495 7.56 -7.61 -12.87
N GLU A 496 6.36 -8.11 -12.60
CA GLU A 496 6.01 -8.71 -11.32
C GLU A 496 6.77 -10.04 -11.14
N LEU A 497 7.37 -10.22 -9.97
CA LEU A 497 7.93 -11.51 -9.58
C LEU A 497 6.80 -12.48 -9.24
N GLY A 498 6.89 -13.70 -9.78
CA GLY A 498 5.93 -14.76 -9.48
C GLY A 498 5.80 -15.06 -7.99
N GLU A 499 4.59 -15.45 -7.58
CA GLU A 499 4.28 -15.80 -6.20
C GLU A 499 5.13 -16.98 -5.71
N ARG A 500 5.45 -16.98 -4.40
CA ARG A 500 6.26 -18.02 -3.76
C ARG A 500 5.69 -18.42 -2.40
N PRO A 501 5.86 -19.68 -1.97
CA PRO A 501 5.46 -20.09 -0.63
C PRO A 501 6.27 -19.35 0.47
N GLY A 502 5.70 -19.30 1.67
CA GLY A 502 6.39 -18.84 2.86
C GLY A 502 7.35 -19.89 3.45
N VAL A 503 7.60 -19.81 4.76
CA VAL A 503 8.46 -20.77 5.44
C VAL A 503 7.74 -22.11 5.60
N PRO A 504 8.46 -23.24 5.53
CA PRO A 504 7.87 -24.55 5.78
C PRO A 504 7.25 -24.62 7.18
N ILE A 505 6.02 -25.10 7.28
CA ILE A 505 5.37 -25.39 8.55
C ILE A 505 5.80 -26.80 8.96
N ALA A 506 6.33 -26.93 10.18
CA ALA A 506 6.72 -28.22 10.75
C ALA A 506 5.51 -29.17 10.72
N LYS A 507 5.73 -30.46 10.42
CA LYS A 507 4.69 -31.46 10.14
C LYS A 507 3.50 -31.38 11.12
N ASP A 508 2.49 -30.62 10.74
CA ASP A 508 1.30 -30.45 11.56
C ASP A 508 0.30 -31.55 11.18
N LYS A 509 0.12 -32.49 12.11
CA LYS A 509 -0.82 -33.60 11.97
C LYS A 509 -2.23 -33.08 11.66
N LYS A 510 -2.62 -31.94 12.24
CA LYS A 510 -3.91 -31.29 12.04
C LYS A 510 -4.13 -30.90 10.58
N LEU A 511 -3.14 -30.25 9.95
CA LEU A 511 -3.23 -29.82 8.55
C LEU A 511 -3.33 -31.02 7.59
N PHE A 512 -2.58 -32.08 7.84
CA PHE A 512 -2.67 -33.29 7.03
C PHE A 512 -4.00 -34.05 7.22
N GLU A 513 -4.54 -34.10 8.43
CA GLU A 513 -5.86 -34.68 8.69
C GLU A 513 -6.98 -33.88 8.02
N ALA A 514 -6.92 -32.55 8.09
CA ALA A 514 -7.84 -31.65 7.42
C ALA A 514 -7.81 -31.86 5.90
N LEU A 515 -6.61 -31.90 5.30
CA LEU A 515 -6.43 -32.18 3.88
C LEU A 515 -6.97 -33.57 3.49
N ALA A 516 -6.72 -34.61 4.29
CA ALA A 516 -7.18 -35.97 4.02
C ALA A 516 -8.71 -36.13 4.09
N LYS A 517 -9.36 -35.34 4.95
CA LYS A 517 -10.83 -35.31 5.12
C LYS A 517 -11.52 -34.31 4.19
N SER A 518 -10.77 -33.60 3.34
CA SER A 518 -11.27 -32.45 2.55
C SER A 518 -11.94 -31.38 3.41
N ASN A 519 -11.48 -31.20 4.64
CA ASN A 519 -11.96 -30.19 5.58
C ASN A 519 -11.10 -28.92 5.46
N TYR A 520 -11.26 -28.21 4.35
CA TYR A 520 -10.56 -26.96 4.06
C TYR A 520 -11.37 -26.11 3.08
N VAL A 521 -11.07 -24.82 2.99
CA VAL A 521 -11.55 -23.94 1.91
C VAL A 521 -10.41 -23.69 0.93
N TYR A 522 -10.63 -24.01 -0.34
CA TYR A 522 -9.69 -23.67 -1.41
C TYR A 522 -9.85 -22.20 -1.80
N HIS A 523 -8.73 -21.47 -1.91
CA HIS A 523 -8.75 -20.12 -2.49
C HIS A 523 -8.30 -20.15 -3.95
N TYR A 524 -7.05 -20.54 -4.19
CA TYR A 524 -6.47 -20.56 -5.53
C TYR A 524 -5.22 -21.46 -5.57
N SER A 525 -4.65 -21.61 -6.77
CA SER A 525 -3.36 -22.25 -6.99
C SER A 525 -2.46 -21.30 -7.76
N PHE A 526 -1.17 -21.36 -7.48
CA PHE A 526 -0.15 -20.62 -8.23
C PHE A 526 1.01 -21.54 -8.64
N LEU A 527 1.77 -21.08 -9.63
CA LEU A 527 3.05 -21.67 -10.01
C LEU A 527 4.15 -20.75 -9.47
N ASP A 528 5.14 -21.33 -8.80
CA ASP A 528 6.33 -20.57 -8.45
C ASP A 528 7.25 -20.38 -9.67
N GLN A 529 8.36 -19.66 -9.48
CA GLN A 529 9.35 -19.41 -10.54
C GLN A 529 9.98 -20.69 -11.11
N SER A 530 9.92 -21.82 -10.39
CA SER A 530 10.40 -23.12 -10.86
C SER A 530 9.34 -23.93 -11.63
N GLY A 531 8.13 -23.37 -11.77
CA GLY A 531 6.97 -24.05 -12.35
C GLY A 531 6.32 -25.06 -11.39
N GLN A 532 6.69 -25.06 -10.12
CA GLN A 532 6.09 -25.93 -9.11
C GLN A 532 4.73 -25.37 -8.70
N ARG A 533 3.70 -26.23 -8.74
CA ARG A 533 2.34 -25.89 -8.32
C ARG A 533 2.17 -25.93 -6.81
N PHE A 534 1.50 -24.90 -6.29
CA PHE A 534 1.07 -24.79 -4.90
C PHE A 534 -0.42 -24.50 -4.84
N LYS A 535 -1.06 -24.94 -3.75
CA LYS A 535 -2.46 -24.66 -3.44
C LYS A 535 -2.53 -23.77 -2.21
N VAL A 536 -3.36 -22.75 -2.23
CA VAL A 536 -3.67 -21.90 -1.07
C VAL A 536 -4.98 -22.37 -0.46
N LEU A 537 -4.90 -22.78 0.81
CA LEU A 537 -5.97 -23.41 1.55
C LEU A 537 -6.19 -22.66 2.87
N GLU A 538 -7.43 -22.53 3.29
CA GLU A 538 -7.82 -22.05 4.62
C GLU A 538 -8.30 -23.23 5.47
N ILE A 539 -7.70 -23.40 6.65
CA ILE A 539 -7.99 -24.48 7.61
C ILE A 539 -8.08 -23.85 9.00
N ASP A 540 -9.26 -23.88 9.62
CA ASP A 540 -9.54 -23.27 10.93
C ASP A 540 -9.07 -21.79 11.01
N ASP A 541 -9.49 -20.99 10.02
CA ASP A 541 -9.14 -19.57 9.84
C ASP A 541 -7.65 -19.28 9.51
N ASP A 542 -6.79 -20.30 9.48
CA ASP A 542 -5.40 -20.17 9.07
C ASP A 542 -5.25 -20.41 7.56
N VAL A 543 -4.72 -19.40 6.84
CA VAL A 543 -4.38 -19.53 5.42
C VAL A 543 -2.97 -20.09 5.26
N VAL A 544 -2.88 -21.28 4.67
CA VAL A 544 -1.64 -22.03 4.45
C VAL A 544 -1.46 -22.38 2.98
N VAL A 545 -0.21 -22.64 2.60
CA VAL A 545 0.15 -23.07 1.25
C VAL A 545 0.56 -24.53 1.27
N PHE A 546 -0.14 -25.38 0.53
CA PHE A 546 0.19 -26.78 0.39
C PHE A 546 0.94 -27.05 -0.92
N SER A 547 2.02 -27.82 -0.85
CA SER A 547 2.69 -28.35 -2.02
C SER A 547 2.34 -29.83 -2.25
N PRO A 548 1.58 -30.16 -3.31
CA PRO A 548 1.27 -31.55 -3.63
C PRO A 548 2.52 -32.40 -3.92
N ARG A 549 3.50 -31.83 -4.64
CA ARG A 549 4.74 -32.52 -5.02
C ARG A 549 5.61 -32.87 -3.81
N GLN A 550 5.80 -31.93 -2.90
CA GLN A 550 6.66 -32.13 -1.72
C GLN A 550 5.90 -32.75 -0.54
N ARG A 551 4.56 -32.77 -0.59
CA ARG A 551 3.66 -33.12 0.53
C ARG A 551 4.04 -32.35 1.80
N LYS A 552 4.15 -31.02 1.67
CA LYS A 552 4.51 -30.10 2.76
C LYS A 552 3.59 -28.89 2.77
N PHE A 553 3.40 -28.33 3.97
CA PHE A 553 2.74 -27.06 4.18
C PHE A 553 3.76 -25.95 4.38
N PHE A 554 3.39 -24.75 3.99
CA PHE A 554 4.16 -23.52 4.11
C PHE A 554 3.23 -22.41 4.59
N THR A 555 3.78 -21.40 5.25
CA THR A 555 3.01 -20.19 5.56
C THR A 555 2.61 -19.48 4.26
N HIS A 556 1.46 -18.81 4.27
CA HIS A 556 1.00 -18.04 3.10
C HIS A 556 1.68 -16.67 3.04
N ARG A 557 2.04 -16.25 1.83
CA ARG A 557 2.45 -14.88 1.51
C ARG A 557 1.33 -14.27 0.69
N SER A 558 0.53 -13.41 1.29
CA SER A 558 -0.63 -12.88 0.59
C SER A 558 -0.19 -11.86 -0.47
N PRO A 559 -0.47 -12.09 -1.77
CA PRO A 559 -0.14 -11.15 -2.84
C PRO A 559 -1.00 -9.88 -2.80
N HIS A 560 -1.92 -9.77 -1.84
CA HIS A 560 -2.73 -8.57 -1.61
C HIS A 560 -2.04 -7.54 -0.72
N PHE A 561 -1.07 -7.98 0.11
CA PHE A 561 -0.30 -7.09 0.97
C PHE A 561 0.93 -6.53 0.27
N PHE A 562 1.76 -7.37 -0.34
CA PHE A 562 2.93 -6.91 -1.08
C PHE A 562 3.10 -7.72 -2.36
N ARG A 563 3.33 -7.00 -3.46
CA ARG A 563 3.84 -7.51 -4.73
C ARG A 563 5.19 -6.92 -4.98
N TYR A 564 6.04 -7.67 -5.67
CA TYR A 564 7.43 -7.33 -5.85
C TYR A 564 7.77 -7.33 -7.33
N TYR A 565 8.59 -6.38 -7.76
CA TYR A 565 8.85 -6.14 -9.16
C TYR A 565 10.35 -5.99 -9.41
N GLU A 566 10.83 -6.64 -10.47
CA GLU A 566 12.19 -6.51 -10.98
C GLU A 566 12.20 -5.70 -12.28
N PRO A 567 13.31 -5.00 -12.61
CA PRO A 567 13.42 -4.28 -13.87
C PRO A 567 13.32 -5.26 -15.04
N ILE A 568 12.66 -4.85 -16.12
CA ILE A 568 12.73 -5.60 -17.38
C ILE A 568 14.19 -5.57 -17.84
N PRO A 569 14.82 -6.73 -18.13
CA PRO A 569 16.15 -6.75 -18.72
C PRO A 569 16.13 -5.91 -20.00
N SER A 570 16.91 -4.84 -20.05
CA SER A 570 17.10 -4.08 -21.28
C SER A 570 17.63 -5.03 -22.35
N ALA A 571 16.85 -5.23 -23.42
CA ALA A 571 17.19 -6.10 -24.54
C ALA A 571 18.46 -5.64 -25.26
#